data_AF-A0A081DGF7-F1
#
_entry.id   AF-A0A081DGF7-F1
#
_cell.length_a   1.000
_cell.length_b   1.000
_cell.length_c   1.000
_cell.angle_alpha   90.00
_cell.angle_beta   90.00
_cell.angle_gamma   90.00
#
_symmetry.space_group_name_H-M   'P 1'
#
loop_
_entity.id
_entity.type
_entity.pdbx_description
1 polymer ?
#
loop_
_entity_poly.entity_id
_entity_poly.type
_entity_poly.pdbx_seq_one_letter_code
_entity_poly.pdbx_strand_id
1 'polypeptide(L)'
;MYRIAGVLNVIGGWFFTAFSAFTAAAVFALIIYYGGFYAILGLVVVAIVLLVRSFVNHKNSQLVEKETEELKKAESNTIQGIIDESSENVAAVFKRSKRIYKNTLDGLISQDLNILKSSKKEANKLSGEIDGLRNNIFYLIRNLDEQHLGASKFYIEVLGNLQDISQSLDYISKSATTHIDNNHKSLKFTQIKDLKEIILRSHEVFAVSQTIFTKKDFGKLAEIITLKQELLGLIDQKIDKQVKRTKDTENSPKNTTLYFGLLLETRDLMNAAMNVVERYYTEYDAKRFED
;
A
#
# COMPACT_ATOMS: atom_id res chain seq x y z
N MET A 1 -24.95 -11.97 -13.37
CA MET A 1 -24.71 -10.94 -14.41
C MET A 1 -23.46 -10.10 -14.08
N TYR A 2 -22.24 -10.67 -14.15
CA TYR A 2 -20.97 -9.95 -13.90
C TYR A 2 -19.86 -10.24 -14.96
N ARG A 3 -20.16 -11.03 -15.99
CA ARG A 3 -19.17 -11.40 -17.02
C ARG A 3 -19.06 -10.38 -18.15
N ILE A 4 -20.03 -9.47 -18.29
CA ILE A 4 -20.11 -8.54 -19.44
C ILE A 4 -19.16 -7.34 -19.26
N ALA A 5 -19.04 -6.79 -18.04
CA ALA A 5 -18.18 -5.63 -17.78
C ALA A 5 -16.67 -5.94 -17.89
N GLY A 6 -16.24 -7.13 -17.45
CA GLY A 6 -14.84 -7.57 -17.58
C GLY A 6 -14.44 -7.77 -19.04
N VAL A 7 -15.30 -8.38 -19.84
CA VAL A 7 -15.09 -8.58 -21.28
C VAL A 7 -15.05 -7.23 -22.03
N LEU A 8 -15.93 -6.28 -21.67
CA LEU A 8 -15.91 -4.93 -22.26
C LEU A 8 -14.63 -4.14 -21.95
N ASN A 9 -14.05 -4.28 -20.74
CA ASN A 9 -12.77 -3.63 -20.42
C ASN A 9 -11.59 -4.25 -21.19
N VAL A 10 -11.58 -5.57 -21.41
CA VAL A 10 -10.56 -6.23 -22.23
C VAL A 10 -10.68 -5.82 -23.70
N ILE A 11 -11.90 -5.83 -24.25
CA ILE A 11 -12.19 -5.38 -25.61
C ILE A 11 -11.84 -3.90 -25.78
N GLY A 12 -12.24 -3.04 -24.84
CA GLY A 12 -11.92 -1.62 -24.83
C GLY A 12 -10.41 -1.36 -24.80
N GLY A 13 -9.65 -2.14 -24.04
CA GLY A 13 -8.19 -2.08 -24.01
C GLY A 13 -7.53 -2.46 -25.34
N TRP A 14 -8.02 -3.51 -26.02
CA TRP A 14 -7.53 -3.89 -27.36
C TRP A 14 -7.86 -2.84 -28.41
N PHE A 15 -9.08 -2.32 -28.42
CA PHE A 15 -9.47 -1.25 -29.35
C PHE A 15 -8.68 0.03 -29.12
N PHE A 16 -8.46 0.42 -27.87
CA PHE A 16 -7.66 1.61 -27.56
C PHE A 16 -6.20 1.46 -28.01
N THR A 17 -5.60 0.29 -27.77
CA THR A 17 -4.24 -0.02 -28.21
C THR A 17 -4.14 -0.05 -29.73
N ALA A 18 -5.09 -0.69 -30.41
CA ALA A 18 -5.15 -0.75 -31.87
C ALA A 18 -5.35 0.64 -32.50
N PHE A 19 -6.26 1.45 -31.94
CA PHE A 19 -6.50 2.82 -32.39
C PHE A 19 -5.27 3.71 -32.20
N SER A 20 -4.57 3.57 -31.07
CA SER A 20 -3.33 4.30 -30.80
C SER A 20 -2.21 3.92 -31.77
N ALA A 21 -2.04 2.62 -32.02
CA ALA A 21 -1.08 2.12 -33.00
C ALA A 21 -1.40 2.57 -34.43
N PHE A 22 -2.68 2.52 -34.83
CA PHE A 22 -3.13 3.01 -36.13
C PHE A 22 -2.87 4.51 -36.29
N THR A 23 -3.20 5.32 -35.28
CA THR A 23 -2.98 6.77 -35.29
C THR A 23 -1.49 7.10 -35.37
N ALA A 24 -0.65 6.42 -34.58
CA ALA A 24 0.80 6.59 -34.63
C ALA A 24 1.37 6.20 -36.00
N ALA A 25 0.93 5.09 -36.57
CA ALA A 25 1.32 4.65 -37.91
C ALA A 25 0.91 5.66 -38.99
N ALA A 26 -0.30 6.23 -38.89
CA ALA A 26 -0.76 7.29 -39.80
C ALA A 26 0.10 8.56 -39.69
N VAL A 27 0.48 8.97 -38.48
CA VAL A 27 1.40 10.11 -38.26
C VAL A 27 2.77 9.83 -38.86
N PHE A 28 3.35 8.65 -38.63
CA PHE A 28 4.63 8.28 -39.24
C PHE A 28 4.54 8.23 -40.77
N ALA A 29 3.44 7.68 -41.31
CA ALA A 29 3.20 7.63 -42.74
C ALA A 29 3.11 9.04 -43.35
N LEU A 30 2.43 9.98 -42.70
CA LEU A 30 2.38 11.39 -43.13
C LEU A 30 3.75 12.06 -43.10
N ILE A 31 4.53 11.84 -42.04
CA ILE A 31 5.90 12.37 -41.91
C ILE A 31 6.78 11.83 -43.05
N ILE A 32 6.69 10.54 -43.35
CA ILE A 32 7.44 9.90 -44.43
C ILE A 32 6.94 10.37 -45.80
N TYR A 33 5.62 10.55 -45.97
CA TYR A 33 5.03 10.99 -47.23
C TYR A 33 5.50 12.40 -47.62
N TYR A 34 5.48 13.35 -46.69
CA TYR A 34 5.91 14.74 -46.97
C TYR A 34 7.43 14.92 -46.93
N GLY A 35 8.15 14.19 -46.06
CA GLY A 35 9.59 14.37 -45.87
C GLY A 35 10.48 13.37 -46.62
N GLY A 36 9.90 12.36 -47.27
CA GLY A 36 10.60 11.38 -48.09
C GLY A 36 11.77 10.69 -47.36
N PHE A 37 12.88 10.49 -48.06
CA PHE A 37 14.07 9.83 -47.51
C PHE A 37 14.65 10.54 -46.29
N TYR A 38 14.62 11.88 -46.26
CA TYR A 38 15.14 12.66 -45.13
C TYR A 38 14.32 12.45 -43.84
N ALA A 39 13.00 12.29 -43.96
CA ALA A 39 12.14 11.94 -42.82
C ALA A 39 12.46 10.55 -42.25
N ILE A 40 12.71 9.56 -43.11
CA ILE A 40 13.09 8.21 -42.69
C ILE A 40 14.40 8.26 -41.89
N LEU A 41 15.41 8.97 -42.41
CA LEU A 41 16.70 9.12 -41.73
C LEU A 41 16.54 9.82 -40.37
N GLY A 42 15.73 10.88 -40.30
CA GLY A 42 15.40 11.56 -39.05
C GLY A 42 14.72 10.64 -38.03
N LEU A 43 13.72 9.86 -38.44
CA LEU A 43 13.03 8.91 -37.56
C LEU A 43 13.97 7.84 -37.00
N VAL A 44 14.92 7.34 -37.81
CA VAL A 44 15.95 6.39 -37.36
C VAL A 44 16.85 7.01 -36.30
N VAL A 45 17.31 8.25 -36.50
CA VAL A 45 18.13 8.98 -35.51
C VAL A 45 17.36 9.17 -34.20
N VAL A 46 16.08 9.57 -34.27
CA VAL A 46 15.23 9.71 -33.07
C VAL A 46 15.08 8.36 -32.35
N ALA A 47 14.85 7.27 -33.08
CA ALA A 47 14.74 5.94 -32.49
C ALA A 47 16.02 5.53 -31.76
N ILE A 48 17.19 5.74 -32.38
CA ILE A 48 18.49 5.46 -31.75
C ILE A 48 18.69 6.31 -30.49
N VAL A 49 18.38 7.60 -30.53
CA VAL A 49 18.50 8.50 -29.36
C VAL A 49 17.59 8.05 -28.21
N LEU A 50 16.34 7.64 -28.52
CA LEU A 50 15.40 7.14 -27.52
C LEU A 50 15.89 5.82 -26.89
N LEU A 51 16.42 4.89 -27.70
CA LEU A 51 16.97 3.62 -27.21
C LEU A 51 18.20 3.84 -26.32
N VAL A 52 19.13 4.70 -26.75
CA VAL A 52 20.34 5.03 -25.98
C VAL A 52 19.97 5.71 -24.66
N ARG A 53 19.06 6.70 -24.68
CA ARG A 53 18.56 7.33 -23.44
C ARG A 53 17.90 6.33 -22.50
N SER A 54 17.07 5.45 -23.02
CA SER A 54 16.41 4.42 -22.22
C SER A 54 17.43 3.48 -21.58
N PHE A 55 18.43 3.04 -22.35
CA PHE A 55 19.48 2.14 -21.86
C PHE A 55 20.36 2.81 -20.81
N VAL A 56 20.79 4.06 -21.04
CA VAL A 56 21.62 4.82 -20.08
C VAL A 56 20.86 5.13 -18.80
N ASN A 57 19.58 5.54 -18.89
CA ASN A 57 18.77 5.77 -17.70
C ASN A 57 18.59 4.50 -16.88
N HIS A 58 18.35 3.36 -17.54
CA HIS A 58 18.20 2.07 -16.86
C HIS A 58 19.52 1.61 -16.23
N LYS A 59 20.66 1.82 -16.91
CA LYS A 59 21.99 1.50 -16.36
C LYS A 59 22.33 2.39 -15.17
N ASN A 60 22.06 3.70 -15.25
CA ASN A 60 22.34 4.63 -14.16
C ASN A 60 21.44 4.37 -12.95
N SER A 61 20.16 4.03 -13.15
CA SER A 61 19.30 3.62 -12.04
C SER A 61 19.82 2.34 -11.37
N GLN A 62 20.30 1.36 -12.15
CA GLN A 62 20.88 0.13 -11.60
C GLN A 62 22.22 0.35 -10.89
N LEU A 63 23.04 1.30 -11.34
CA LEU A 63 24.33 1.61 -10.70
C LEU A 63 24.13 2.33 -9.36
N VAL A 64 23.23 3.30 -9.30
CA VAL A 64 22.86 3.97 -8.05
C VAL A 64 22.22 2.97 -7.10
N GLU A 65 21.34 2.09 -7.58
CA GLU A 65 20.73 1.02 -6.79
C GLU A 65 21.78 0.03 -6.26
N LYS A 66 22.79 -0.35 -7.08
CA LYS A 66 23.91 -1.22 -6.65
C LYS A 66 24.83 -0.57 -5.62
N GLU A 67 25.25 0.68 -5.82
CA GLU A 67 26.11 1.37 -4.84
C GLU A 67 25.38 1.58 -3.52
N THR A 68 24.09 1.92 -3.58
CA THR A 68 23.24 2.03 -2.38
C THR A 68 23.04 0.67 -1.71
N GLU A 69 22.85 -0.40 -2.49
CA GLU A 69 22.79 -1.78 -1.98
C GLU A 69 24.11 -2.24 -1.35
N GLU A 70 25.27 -1.90 -1.92
CA GLU A 70 26.58 -2.29 -1.39
C GLU A 70 26.91 -1.56 -0.08
N LEU A 71 26.58 -0.27 0.01
CA LEU A 71 26.65 0.50 1.26
C LEU A 71 25.72 -0.07 2.32
N LYS A 72 24.48 -0.42 1.96
CA LYS A 72 23.51 -1.08 2.87
C LYS A 72 23.93 -2.48 3.29
N LYS A 73 24.54 -3.27 2.39
CA LYS A 73 25.07 -4.61 2.70
C LYS A 73 26.17 -4.59 3.75
N ALA A 74 26.96 -3.51 3.82
CA ALA A 74 27.99 -3.36 4.86
C ALA A 74 27.41 -3.09 6.27
N GLU A 75 26.23 -2.46 6.37
CA GLU A 75 25.50 -2.24 7.65
C GLU A 75 24.56 -3.42 8.02
N SER A 76 24.01 -4.14 7.04
CA SER A 76 22.97 -5.18 7.20
C SER A 76 23.43 -6.49 7.87
N ASN A 77 24.73 -6.65 8.14
CA ASN A 77 25.27 -7.88 8.74
C ASN A 77 24.95 -8.04 10.23
N THR A 78 24.31 -7.06 10.89
CA THR A 78 23.93 -7.14 12.30
C THR A 78 22.41 -7.04 12.47
N ILE A 79 21.87 -7.66 13.53
CA ILE A 79 20.46 -7.51 13.93
C ILE A 79 20.06 -6.03 14.02
N GLN A 80 20.93 -5.17 14.54
CA GLN A 80 20.66 -3.74 14.67
C GLN A 80 20.58 -3.04 13.31
N GLY A 81 21.47 -3.38 12.37
CA GLY A 81 21.41 -2.87 11.00
C GLY A 81 20.11 -3.24 10.30
N ILE A 82 19.62 -4.46 10.51
CA ILE A 82 18.32 -4.90 9.98
C ILE A 82 17.16 -4.15 10.63
N ILE A 83 17.16 -3.97 11.96
CA ILE A 83 16.14 -3.17 12.67
C ILE A 83 16.10 -1.75 12.11
N ASP A 84 17.27 -1.14 11.94
CA ASP A 84 17.43 0.21 11.44
C ASP A 84 16.93 0.36 10.00
N GLU A 85 17.37 -0.52 9.09
CA GLU A 85 16.94 -0.49 7.68
C GLU A 85 15.44 -0.76 7.54
N SER A 86 14.94 -1.78 8.25
CA SER A 86 13.52 -2.14 8.21
C SER A 86 12.63 -1.05 8.80
N SER A 87 13.12 -0.27 9.77
CA SER A 87 12.35 0.81 10.40
C SER A 87 11.94 1.90 9.42
N GLU A 88 12.78 2.21 8.42
CA GLU A 88 12.46 3.18 7.37
C GLU A 88 11.32 2.69 6.48
N ASN A 89 11.37 1.40 6.10
CA ASN A 89 10.29 0.75 5.34
C ASN A 89 8.98 0.76 6.14
N VAL A 90 9.03 0.42 7.43
CA VAL A 90 7.85 0.47 8.32
C VAL A 90 7.28 1.89 8.41
N ALA A 91 8.12 2.90 8.62
CA ALA A 91 7.70 4.30 8.68
C ALA A 91 7.02 4.75 7.38
N ALA A 92 7.56 4.35 6.23
CA ALA A 92 6.98 4.63 4.92
C ALA A 92 5.62 3.95 4.74
N VAL A 93 5.50 2.68 5.15
CA VAL A 93 4.22 1.95 5.13
C VAL A 93 3.20 2.65 6.03
N PHE A 94 3.51 2.95 7.30
CA PHE A 94 2.57 3.64 8.21
C PHE A 94 2.14 5.01 7.69
N LYS A 95 3.05 5.79 7.11
CA LYS A 95 2.72 7.07 6.47
C LYS A 95 1.71 6.90 5.34
N ARG A 96 1.89 5.87 4.50
CA ARG A 96 1.00 5.58 3.37
C ARG A 96 -0.32 4.97 3.83
N SER A 97 -0.31 4.06 4.78
CA SER A 97 -1.50 3.46 5.40
C SER A 97 -2.42 4.55 5.95
N LYS A 98 -1.86 5.52 6.70
CA LYS A 98 -2.59 6.69 7.18
C LYS A 98 -3.34 7.43 6.08
N ARG A 99 -2.64 7.72 4.97
CA ARG A 99 -3.19 8.46 3.83
C ARG A 99 -4.25 7.66 3.09
N ILE A 100 -3.94 6.41 2.73
CA ILE A 100 -4.84 5.53 1.97
C ILE A 100 -6.12 5.28 2.76
N TYR A 101 -5.99 4.94 4.05
CA TYR A 101 -7.13 4.66 4.92
C TYR A 101 -8.06 5.89 5.05
N LYS A 102 -7.49 7.05 5.40
CA LYS A 102 -8.25 8.30 5.54
C LYS A 102 -8.94 8.69 4.23
N ASN A 103 -8.19 8.75 3.12
CA ASN A 103 -8.73 9.16 1.83
C ASN A 103 -9.82 8.21 1.33
N THR A 104 -9.65 6.90 1.54
CA THR A 104 -10.67 5.92 1.16
C THR A 104 -11.97 6.17 1.91
N LEU A 105 -11.92 6.31 3.24
CA LEU A 105 -13.13 6.49 4.03
C LEU A 105 -13.75 7.88 3.84
N ASP A 106 -12.94 8.93 3.70
CA ASP A 106 -13.44 10.27 3.33
C ASP A 106 -14.13 10.24 1.96
N GLY A 107 -13.51 9.61 0.96
CA GLY A 107 -14.08 9.44 -0.38
C GLY A 107 -15.38 8.62 -0.36
N LEU A 108 -15.47 7.61 0.50
CA LEU A 108 -16.71 6.85 0.70
C LEU A 108 -17.81 7.73 1.31
N ILE A 109 -17.48 8.53 2.32
CA ILE A 109 -18.41 9.42 3.01
C ILE A 109 -18.90 10.55 2.08
N SER A 110 -18.00 11.13 1.28
CA SER A 110 -18.32 12.18 0.32
C SER A 110 -18.86 11.65 -1.01
N GLN A 111 -18.89 10.32 -1.20
CA GLN A 111 -19.24 9.64 -2.45
C GLN A 111 -18.37 10.05 -3.64
N ASP A 112 -17.10 10.38 -3.39
CA ASP A 112 -16.14 10.81 -4.42
C ASP A 112 -15.41 9.60 -5.02
N LEU A 113 -15.85 9.18 -6.20
CA LEU A 113 -15.27 8.04 -6.92
C LEU A 113 -13.83 8.30 -7.38
N ASN A 114 -13.42 9.55 -7.61
CA ASN A 114 -12.06 9.88 -8.04
C ASN A 114 -11.07 9.67 -6.90
N ILE A 115 -11.41 10.14 -5.70
CA ILE A 115 -10.61 9.89 -4.49
C ILE A 115 -10.50 8.39 -4.22
N LEU A 116 -11.60 7.65 -4.37
CA LEU A 116 -11.62 6.19 -4.18
C LEU A 116 -10.73 5.45 -5.19
N LYS A 117 -10.85 5.76 -6.48
CA LYS A 117 -9.99 5.17 -7.54
C LYS A 117 -8.51 5.49 -7.32
N SER A 118 -8.20 6.72 -6.91
CA SER A 118 -6.83 7.12 -6.57
C SER A 118 -6.30 6.34 -5.37
N SER A 119 -7.09 6.26 -4.29
CA SER A 119 -6.69 5.55 -3.06
C SER A 119 -6.47 4.06 -3.30
N LYS A 120 -7.33 3.42 -4.11
CA LYS A 120 -7.16 2.03 -4.56
C LYS A 120 -5.88 1.82 -5.36
N LYS A 121 -5.53 2.75 -6.26
CA LYS A 121 -4.26 2.69 -7.00
C LYS A 121 -3.06 2.81 -6.06
N GLU A 122 -3.12 3.68 -5.05
CA GLU A 122 -2.07 3.83 -4.05
C GLU A 122 -1.90 2.58 -3.17
N ALA A 123 -3.00 1.91 -2.81
CA ALA A 123 -3.01 0.64 -2.07
C ALA A 123 -2.33 -0.48 -2.88
N ASN A 124 -2.72 -0.64 -4.15
CA ASN A 124 -2.08 -1.62 -5.05
C ASN A 124 -0.59 -1.37 -5.22
N LYS A 125 -0.19 -0.10 -5.33
CA LYS A 125 1.23 0.28 -5.42
C LYS A 125 1.99 -0.10 -4.13
N LEU A 126 1.39 0.14 -2.97
CA LEU A 126 1.99 -0.22 -1.68
C LEU A 126 2.18 -1.74 -1.57
N SER A 127 1.17 -2.52 -2.01
CA SER A 127 1.26 -3.97 -2.05
C SER A 127 2.41 -4.46 -2.92
N GLY A 128 2.55 -3.91 -4.13
CA GLY A 128 3.63 -4.30 -5.05
C GLY A 128 5.03 -3.97 -4.51
N GLU A 129 5.18 -2.85 -3.80
CA GLU A 129 6.44 -2.49 -3.13
C GLU A 129 6.79 -3.48 -2.01
N ILE A 130 5.81 -3.87 -1.18
CA ILE A 130 6.01 -4.85 -0.10
C ILE A 130 6.31 -6.25 -0.67
N ASP A 131 5.64 -6.66 -1.74
CA ASP A 131 5.95 -7.91 -2.42
C ASP A 131 7.39 -7.90 -3.00
N GLY A 132 7.84 -6.74 -3.50
CA GLY A 132 9.23 -6.53 -3.90
C GLY A 132 10.21 -6.77 -2.75
N LEU A 133 9.94 -6.22 -1.56
CA LEU A 133 10.76 -6.46 -0.37
C LEU A 133 10.78 -7.95 0.02
N ARG A 134 9.63 -8.64 -0.07
CA ARG A 134 9.51 -10.07 0.25
C ARG A 134 10.28 -10.96 -0.72
N ASN A 135 10.30 -10.61 -2.01
CA ASN A 135 11.08 -11.37 -3.01
C ASN A 135 12.59 -11.35 -2.73
N ASN A 136 13.08 -10.36 -1.98
CA ASN A 136 14.48 -10.25 -1.61
C ASN A 136 14.85 -11.03 -0.33
N ILE A 137 13.88 -11.65 0.37
CA ILE A 137 14.12 -12.40 1.61
C ILE A 137 15.16 -13.51 1.40
N PHE A 138 15.08 -14.25 0.29
CA PHE A 138 16.04 -15.32 -0.01
C PHE A 138 17.48 -14.80 -0.06
N TYR A 139 17.71 -13.66 -0.71
CA TYR A 139 19.03 -13.05 -0.81
C TYR A 139 19.51 -12.51 0.52
N LEU A 140 18.62 -11.93 1.33
CA LEU A 140 18.94 -11.47 2.68
C LEU A 140 19.42 -12.64 3.55
N ILE A 141 18.64 -13.73 3.63
CA ILE A 141 18.98 -14.91 4.44
C ILE A 141 20.33 -15.49 4.00
N ARG A 142 20.57 -15.58 2.69
CA ARG A 142 21.81 -16.16 2.15
C ARG A 142 23.06 -15.31 2.46
N ASN A 143 22.89 -14.01 2.66
CA ASN A 143 23.98 -13.10 2.93
C ASN A 143 24.23 -12.88 4.44
N LEU A 144 23.32 -13.36 5.30
CA LEU A 144 23.48 -13.30 6.75
C LEU A 144 24.32 -14.47 7.25
N ASP A 145 25.23 -14.19 8.19
CA ASP A 145 26.02 -15.21 8.87
C ASP A 145 25.13 -16.10 9.75
N GLU A 146 25.51 -17.37 9.96
CA GLU A 146 24.69 -18.36 10.70
C GLU A 146 24.38 -17.90 12.14
N GLN A 147 25.24 -17.06 12.72
CA GLN A 147 25.07 -16.40 14.02
C GLN A 147 23.96 -15.32 14.07
N HIS A 148 23.33 -14.98 12.95
CA HIS A 148 22.29 -13.94 12.86
C HIS A 148 20.91 -14.46 12.42
N LEU A 149 20.62 -15.74 12.69
CA LEU A 149 19.32 -16.37 12.38
C LEU A 149 18.11 -15.61 12.97
N GLY A 150 18.27 -15.03 14.17
CA GLY A 150 17.23 -14.21 14.82
C GLY A 150 16.85 -12.95 14.02
N ALA A 151 17.85 -12.33 13.37
CA ALA A 151 17.64 -11.14 12.53
C ALA A 151 16.76 -11.45 11.32
N SER A 152 17.04 -12.60 10.67
CA SER A 152 16.25 -13.08 9.54
C SER A 152 14.79 -13.32 9.94
N LYS A 153 14.58 -13.98 11.08
CA LYS A 153 13.23 -14.28 11.59
C LYS A 153 12.46 -12.98 11.89
N PHE A 154 13.07 -12.05 12.61
CA PHE A 154 12.48 -10.74 12.88
C PHE A 154 12.04 -10.03 11.60
N TYR A 155 12.94 -9.94 10.61
CA TYR A 155 12.64 -9.23 9.37
C TYR A 155 11.51 -9.88 8.57
N ILE A 156 11.50 -11.21 8.49
CA ILE A 156 10.42 -11.97 7.83
C ILE A 156 9.08 -11.71 8.51
N GLU A 157 9.03 -11.70 9.84
CA GLU A 157 7.82 -11.43 10.60
C GLU A 157 7.34 -9.97 10.39
N VAL A 158 8.26 -9.00 10.37
CA VAL A 158 7.91 -7.60 10.05
C VAL A 158 7.32 -7.50 8.64
N LEU A 159 7.98 -8.06 7.62
CA LEU A 159 7.48 -8.03 6.24
C LEU A 159 6.13 -8.74 6.09
N GLY A 160 5.90 -9.84 6.82
CA GLY A 160 4.60 -10.52 6.85
C GLY A 160 3.49 -9.60 7.36
N ASN A 161 3.71 -8.93 8.50
CA ASN A 161 2.72 -8.00 9.05
C ASN A 161 2.53 -6.75 8.17
N LEU A 162 3.57 -6.26 7.47
CA LEU A 162 3.42 -5.19 6.48
C LEU A 162 2.55 -5.63 5.29
N GLN A 163 2.68 -6.89 4.86
CA GLN A 163 1.83 -7.46 3.82
C GLN A 163 0.36 -7.49 4.28
N ASP A 164 0.10 -7.93 5.51
CA ASP A 164 -1.25 -7.98 6.07
C ASP A 164 -1.88 -6.56 6.12
N ILE A 165 -1.12 -5.55 6.54
CA ILE A 165 -1.54 -4.14 6.47
C ILE A 165 -1.95 -3.76 5.05
N SER A 166 -1.13 -4.10 4.05
CA SER A 166 -1.41 -3.76 2.66
C SER A 166 -2.65 -4.48 2.11
N GLN A 167 -2.87 -5.73 2.51
CA GLN A 167 -4.04 -6.51 2.10
C GLN A 167 -5.34 -5.91 2.65
N SER A 168 -5.36 -5.53 3.94
CA SER A 168 -6.54 -4.85 4.51
C SER A 168 -6.79 -3.49 3.83
N LEU A 169 -5.76 -2.73 3.47
CA LEU A 169 -5.92 -1.48 2.72
C LEU A 169 -6.46 -1.70 1.30
N ASP A 170 -5.99 -2.73 0.58
CA ASP A 170 -6.57 -3.09 -0.73
C ASP A 170 -8.04 -3.47 -0.57
N TYR A 171 -8.38 -4.32 0.41
CA TYR A 171 -9.76 -4.69 0.68
C TYR A 171 -10.64 -3.47 0.96
N ILE A 172 -10.23 -2.59 1.88
CA ILE A 172 -10.99 -1.40 2.28
C ILE A 172 -11.19 -0.47 1.09
N SER A 173 -10.13 -0.20 0.32
CA SER A 173 -10.21 0.67 -0.85
C SER A 173 -11.04 0.07 -1.98
N LYS A 174 -10.91 -1.23 -2.25
CA LYS A 174 -11.66 -1.93 -3.27
C LYS A 174 -13.14 -2.05 -2.93
N SER A 175 -13.49 -2.39 -1.69
CA SER A 175 -14.87 -2.52 -1.23
C SER A 175 -15.60 -1.18 -1.26
N ALA A 176 -14.98 -0.11 -0.77
CA ALA A 176 -15.52 1.25 -0.84
C ALA A 176 -15.71 1.72 -2.30
N THR A 177 -14.69 1.56 -3.15
CA THR A 177 -14.77 1.92 -4.58
C THR A 177 -15.90 1.16 -5.26
N THR A 178 -15.97 -0.16 -5.08
CA THR A 178 -16.98 -1.02 -5.72
C THR A 178 -18.40 -0.68 -5.27
N HIS A 179 -18.58 -0.26 -4.02
CA HIS A 179 -19.90 0.13 -3.53
C HIS A 179 -20.42 1.40 -4.20
N ILE A 180 -19.56 2.41 -4.35
CA ILE A 180 -19.91 3.66 -5.04
C ILE A 180 -20.06 3.46 -6.54
N ASP A 181 -19.14 2.72 -7.18
CA ASP A 181 -19.17 2.43 -8.63
C ASP A 181 -20.45 1.66 -9.05
N ASN A 182 -20.98 0.83 -8.14
CA ASN A 182 -22.26 0.11 -8.35
C ASN A 182 -23.51 0.91 -7.95
N ASN A 183 -23.38 2.21 -7.64
CA ASN A 183 -24.50 3.08 -7.23
C ASN A 183 -25.32 2.52 -6.04
N HIS A 184 -24.69 1.81 -5.12
CA HIS A 184 -25.37 1.34 -3.92
C HIS A 184 -25.72 2.50 -2.98
N LYS A 185 -26.75 2.31 -2.13
CA LYS A 185 -27.18 3.31 -1.15
C LYS A 185 -26.02 3.73 -0.22
N SER A 186 -25.89 5.03 -0.02
CA SER A 186 -24.90 5.68 0.85
C SER A 186 -25.01 5.19 2.30
N LEU A 187 -23.91 5.30 3.06
CA LEU A 187 -23.90 5.03 4.50
C LEU A 187 -24.91 5.92 5.24
N LYS A 188 -25.57 5.36 6.25
CA LYS A 188 -26.45 6.12 7.13
C LYS A 188 -25.62 7.11 7.94
N PHE A 189 -26.21 8.25 8.30
CA PHE A 189 -25.55 9.29 9.09
C PHE A 189 -24.87 8.76 10.36
N THR A 190 -25.52 7.82 11.04
CA THR A 190 -24.98 7.21 12.26
C THR A 190 -23.74 6.36 12.01
N GLN A 191 -23.66 5.65 10.87
CA GLN A 191 -22.47 4.91 10.44
C GLN A 191 -21.35 5.87 10.03
N ILE A 192 -21.68 6.95 9.32
CA ILE A 192 -20.71 8.00 8.94
C ILE A 192 -20.07 8.62 10.19
N LYS A 193 -20.88 8.94 11.21
CA LYS A 193 -20.36 9.47 12.48
C LYS A 193 -19.41 8.49 13.16
N ASP A 194 -19.80 7.21 13.23
CA ASP A 194 -18.96 6.18 13.82
C ASP A 194 -17.64 6.00 13.03
N LEU A 195 -17.67 6.03 11.68
CA LEU A 195 -16.45 5.98 10.85
C LEU A 195 -15.55 7.18 11.06
N LYS A 196 -16.09 8.41 11.14
CA LYS A 196 -15.28 9.62 11.34
C LYS A 196 -14.49 9.56 12.66
N GLU A 197 -15.08 9.01 13.70
CA GLU A 197 -14.42 8.80 14.98
C GLU A 197 -13.27 7.78 14.85
N ILE A 198 -13.52 6.65 14.18
CA ILE A 198 -12.50 5.64 13.90
C ILE A 198 -11.36 6.23 13.04
N ILE A 199 -11.67 7.01 12.00
CA ILE A 199 -10.68 7.67 11.14
C ILE A 199 -9.72 8.53 11.97
N LEU A 200 -10.26 9.34 12.89
CA LEU A 200 -9.45 10.23 13.72
C LEU A 200 -8.46 9.44 14.59
N ARG A 201 -8.95 8.37 15.24
CA ARG A 201 -8.15 7.53 16.13
C ARG A 201 -7.14 6.67 15.39
N SER A 202 -7.52 6.10 14.24
CA SER A 202 -6.59 5.39 13.34
C SER A 202 -5.50 6.34 12.81
N HIS A 203 -5.85 7.60 12.51
CA HIS A 203 -4.88 8.60 12.05
C HIS A 203 -3.85 8.92 13.13
N GLU A 204 -4.27 9.05 14.39
CA GLU A 204 -3.39 9.25 15.54
C GLU A 204 -2.41 8.09 15.70
N VAL A 205 -2.91 6.85 15.72
CA VAL A 205 -2.06 5.64 15.79
C VAL A 205 -1.01 5.65 14.68
N PHE A 206 -1.41 5.78 13.42
CA PHE A 206 -0.43 5.78 12.32
C PHE A 206 0.53 6.97 12.35
N ALA A 207 0.10 8.15 12.81
CA ALA A 207 0.95 9.33 12.89
C ALA A 207 2.03 9.19 13.98
N VAL A 208 1.65 8.68 15.16
CA VAL A 208 2.58 8.39 16.25
C VAL A 208 3.55 7.28 15.83
N SER A 209 3.05 6.18 15.27
CA SER A 209 3.90 5.10 14.76
C SER A 209 4.86 5.58 13.68
N GLN A 210 4.39 6.34 12.69
CA GLN A 210 5.26 6.92 11.67
C GLN A 210 6.40 7.73 12.31
N THR A 211 6.08 8.56 13.30
CA THR A 211 7.06 9.44 13.95
C THR A 211 8.11 8.66 14.72
N ILE A 212 7.69 7.66 15.51
CA ILE A 212 8.59 6.81 16.29
C ILE A 212 9.53 6.05 15.36
N PHE A 213 9.02 5.40 14.32
CA PHE A 213 9.83 4.62 13.39
C PHE A 213 10.76 5.50 12.54
N THR A 214 10.32 6.69 12.12
CA THR A 214 11.19 7.64 11.38
C THR A 214 12.35 8.12 12.26
N LYS A 215 12.10 8.35 13.56
CA LYS A 215 13.10 8.84 14.51
C LYS A 215 13.88 7.71 15.21
N LYS A 216 13.52 6.45 14.97
CA LYS A 216 14.02 5.26 15.67
C LYS A 216 13.89 5.38 17.21
N ASP A 217 12.86 6.08 17.68
CA ASP A 217 12.61 6.34 19.12
C ASP A 217 11.82 5.17 19.75
N PHE A 218 12.41 3.97 19.69
CA PHE A 218 11.73 2.72 20.06
C PHE A 218 11.36 2.62 21.55
N GLY A 219 11.96 3.45 22.41
CA GLY A 219 11.57 3.59 23.81
C GLY A 219 10.13 4.09 24.01
N LYS A 220 9.49 4.63 22.96
CA LYS A 220 8.09 5.10 22.99
C LYS A 220 7.09 4.14 22.35
N LEU A 221 7.49 2.93 21.95
CA LEU A 221 6.59 1.96 21.31
C LEU A 221 5.37 1.62 22.20
N ALA A 222 5.52 1.65 23.53
CA ALA A 222 4.43 1.46 24.48
C ALA A 222 3.26 2.47 24.32
N GLU A 223 3.54 3.70 23.87
CA GLU A 223 2.51 4.70 23.58
C GLU A 223 1.57 4.24 22.46
N ILE A 224 2.14 3.64 21.41
CA ILE A 224 1.38 3.10 20.27
C ILE A 224 0.48 1.94 20.73
N ILE A 225 1.03 1.06 21.57
CA ILE A 225 0.34 -0.11 22.12
C ILE A 225 -0.95 0.33 22.83
N THR A 226 -0.86 1.34 23.70
CA THR A 226 -2.02 1.88 24.43
C THR A 226 -3.04 2.52 23.49
N LEU A 227 -2.61 3.42 22.59
CA LEU A 227 -3.53 4.08 21.64
C LEU A 227 -4.28 3.06 20.77
N LYS A 228 -3.61 1.99 20.35
CA LYS A 228 -4.23 0.93 19.56
C LYS A 228 -5.26 0.15 20.36
N GLN A 229 -4.97 -0.22 21.61
CA GLN A 229 -5.93 -0.95 22.46
C GLN A 229 -7.23 -0.16 22.63
N GLU A 230 -7.14 1.15 22.86
CA GLU A 230 -8.31 2.03 22.93
C GLU A 230 -9.10 2.04 21.61
N LEU A 231 -8.41 2.09 20.47
CA LEU A 231 -9.03 2.03 19.15
C LEU A 231 -9.72 0.69 18.87
N LEU A 232 -9.11 -0.44 19.24
CA LEU A 232 -9.73 -1.76 19.08
C LEU A 232 -11.02 -1.86 19.90
N GLY A 233 -11.00 -1.39 21.16
CA GLY A 233 -12.20 -1.33 22.00
C GLY A 233 -13.30 -0.46 21.38
N LEU A 234 -12.94 0.68 20.79
CA LEU A 234 -13.88 1.52 20.04
C LEU A 234 -14.49 0.77 18.85
N ILE A 235 -13.67 0.08 18.05
CA ILE A 235 -14.13 -0.67 16.87
C ILE A 235 -15.09 -1.78 17.29
N ASP A 236 -14.75 -2.56 18.32
CA ASP A 236 -15.62 -3.64 18.83
C ASP A 236 -16.95 -3.08 19.33
N GLN A 237 -16.94 -1.92 20.03
CA GLN A 237 -18.17 -1.23 20.40
C GLN A 237 -19.01 -0.82 19.18
N LYS A 238 -18.39 -0.35 18.08
CA LYS A 238 -19.12 -0.01 16.85
C LYS A 238 -19.67 -1.24 16.13
N ILE A 239 -18.95 -2.37 16.18
CA ILE A 239 -19.43 -3.66 15.66
C ILE A 239 -20.68 -4.09 16.41
N ASP A 240 -20.66 -4.11 17.74
CA ASP A 240 -21.82 -4.47 18.56
C ASP A 240 -23.04 -3.57 18.30
N LYS A 241 -22.79 -2.27 18.16
CA LYS A 241 -23.82 -1.29 17.81
C LYS A 241 -24.42 -1.59 16.43
N GLN A 242 -23.60 -2.02 15.47
CA GLN A 242 -24.08 -2.39 14.14
C GLN A 242 -24.88 -3.69 14.14
N VAL A 243 -24.51 -4.67 14.96
CA VAL A 243 -25.29 -5.91 15.16
C VAL A 243 -26.70 -5.57 15.62
N LYS A 244 -26.84 -4.69 16.62
CA LYS A 244 -28.15 -4.23 17.11
C LYS A 244 -28.96 -3.51 16.02
N ARG A 245 -28.35 -2.53 15.32
CA ARG A 245 -29.00 -1.79 14.22
C ARG A 245 -29.55 -2.72 13.13
N THR A 246 -28.81 -3.77 12.79
CA THR A 246 -29.19 -4.72 11.74
C THR A 246 -30.45 -5.51 12.10
N LYS A 247 -30.71 -5.74 13.38
CA LYS A 247 -31.92 -6.43 13.88
C LYS A 247 -33.14 -5.51 13.95
N ASP A 248 -32.93 -4.23 14.29
CA ASP A 248 -34.02 -3.32 14.67
C ASP A 248 -34.51 -2.39 13.55
N THR A 249 -33.77 -2.26 12.45
CA THR A 249 -34.10 -1.33 11.36
C THR A 249 -33.99 -1.95 9.98
N GLU A 250 -34.86 -1.49 9.07
CA GLU A 250 -34.72 -1.77 7.64
C GLU A 250 -33.41 -1.15 7.13
N ASN A 251 -32.41 -2.00 6.94
CA ASN A 251 -31.09 -1.65 6.42
C ASN A 251 -30.89 -2.33 5.07
N SER A 252 -30.31 -1.62 4.10
CA SER A 252 -29.93 -2.24 2.84
C SER A 252 -28.87 -3.32 3.11
N PRO A 253 -29.06 -4.57 2.67
CA PRO A 253 -28.08 -5.64 2.89
C PRO A 253 -26.66 -5.26 2.41
N LYS A 254 -26.54 -4.62 1.24
CA LYS A 254 -25.25 -4.18 0.70
C LYS A 254 -24.57 -3.13 1.56
N ASN A 255 -25.34 -2.20 2.12
CA ASN A 255 -24.84 -1.18 3.03
C ASN A 255 -24.35 -1.78 4.34
N THR A 256 -25.14 -2.68 4.93
CA THR A 256 -24.78 -3.40 6.15
C THR A 256 -23.51 -4.23 5.94
N THR A 257 -23.43 -5.00 4.84
CA THR A 257 -22.24 -5.79 4.50
C THR A 257 -21.00 -4.92 4.31
N LEU A 258 -21.11 -3.81 3.58
CA LEU A 258 -19.99 -2.88 3.42
C LEU A 258 -19.50 -2.38 4.78
N TYR A 259 -20.42 -1.84 5.59
CA TYR A 259 -20.03 -1.21 6.85
C TYR A 259 -19.41 -2.21 7.84
N PHE A 260 -19.95 -3.43 7.93
CA PHE A 260 -19.29 -4.50 8.72
C PHE A 260 -17.92 -4.86 8.17
N GLY A 261 -17.79 -5.04 6.84
CA GLY A 261 -16.51 -5.32 6.22
C GLY A 261 -15.47 -4.25 6.54
N LEU A 262 -15.84 -2.97 6.48
CA LEU A 262 -14.95 -1.87 6.83
C LEU A 262 -14.50 -1.89 8.29
N LEU A 263 -15.41 -2.20 9.23
CA LEU A 263 -15.06 -2.27 10.65
C LEU A 263 -14.12 -3.44 10.96
N LEU A 264 -14.44 -4.62 10.45
CA LEU A 264 -13.64 -5.83 10.67
C LEU A 264 -12.25 -5.68 10.05
N GLU A 265 -12.16 -5.17 8.83
CA GLU A 265 -10.88 -4.97 8.16
C GLU A 265 -10.08 -3.83 8.75
N THR A 266 -10.75 -2.81 9.33
CA THR A 266 -10.03 -1.81 10.14
C THR A 266 -9.42 -2.46 11.37
N ARG A 267 -10.15 -3.36 12.05
CA ARG A 267 -9.63 -4.08 13.22
C ARG A 267 -8.41 -4.92 12.84
N ASP A 268 -8.50 -5.65 11.73
CA ASP A 268 -7.42 -6.52 11.25
C ASP A 268 -6.21 -5.68 10.82
N LEU A 269 -6.42 -4.56 10.12
CA LEU A 269 -5.39 -3.57 9.80
C LEU A 269 -4.66 -3.06 11.05
N MET A 270 -5.40 -2.72 12.11
CA MET A 270 -4.81 -2.24 13.37
C MET A 270 -4.03 -3.37 14.07
N ASN A 271 -4.53 -4.60 14.05
CA ASN A 271 -3.83 -5.75 14.62
C ASN A 271 -2.51 -6.04 13.89
N ALA A 272 -2.51 -6.03 12.56
CA ALA A 272 -1.28 -6.18 11.79
C ALA A 272 -0.26 -5.06 12.11
N ALA A 273 -0.73 -3.81 12.24
CA ALA A 273 0.11 -2.69 12.66
C ALA A 273 0.69 -2.89 14.08
N MET A 274 -0.09 -3.47 15.01
CA MET A 274 0.40 -3.83 16.33
C MET A 274 1.52 -4.85 16.29
N ASN A 275 1.33 -5.90 15.51
CA ASN A 275 2.27 -6.99 15.48
C ASN A 275 3.64 -6.46 15.06
N VAL A 276 3.70 -5.52 14.10
CA VAL A 276 4.94 -4.80 13.77
C VAL A 276 5.51 -4.11 15.02
N VAL A 277 4.73 -3.29 15.71
CA VAL A 277 5.16 -2.56 16.91
C VAL A 277 5.67 -3.51 18.01
N GLU A 278 4.97 -4.61 18.27
CA GLU A 278 5.33 -5.62 19.27
C GLU A 278 6.61 -6.37 18.89
N ARG A 279 6.84 -6.65 17.60
CA ARG A 279 8.11 -7.24 17.14
C ARG A 279 9.29 -6.32 17.42
N TYR A 280 9.16 -5.03 17.10
CA TYR A 280 10.20 -4.07 17.43
C TYR A 280 10.37 -3.89 18.93
N TYR A 281 9.28 -3.88 19.69
CA TYR A 281 9.33 -3.75 21.15
C TYR A 281 10.10 -4.92 21.77
N THR A 282 9.77 -6.15 21.36
CA THR A 282 10.42 -7.37 21.88
C THR A 282 11.91 -7.40 21.56
N GLU A 283 12.29 -7.14 20.31
CA GLU A 283 13.69 -7.15 19.89
C GLU A 283 14.51 -6.00 20.51
N TYR A 284 13.89 -4.84 20.73
CA TYR A 284 14.53 -3.71 21.38
C TYR A 284 14.71 -3.91 22.90
N ASP A 285 13.66 -4.36 23.61
CA ASP A 285 13.73 -4.60 25.06
C ASP A 285 14.65 -5.77 25.41
N ALA A 286 14.68 -6.85 24.60
CA ALA A 286 15.57 -7.99 24.84
C ALA A 286 17.04 -7.58 24.94
N LYS A 287 17.45 -6.56 24.18
CA LYS A 287 18.84 -6.06 24.17
C LYS A 287 19.17 -5.07 25.27
N ARG A 288 18.17 -4.42 25.89
CA ARG A 288 18.38 -3.53 27.03
C ARG A 288 18.96 -4.26 28.25
N PHE A 289 18.87 -5.59 28.27
CA PHE A 289 19.34 -6.45 29.36
C PHE A 289 20.58 -7.27 29.02
N GLU A 290 21.19 -7.09 27.84
CA GLU A 290 22.43 -7.77 27.43
C GLU A 290 23.69 -6.89 27.51
N ASP A 291 23.53 -5.58 27.80
CA ASP A 291 24.61 -4.63 28.14
C ASP A 291 24.72 -4.40 29.66
#